data_AF-A0A6L8VE46-F1
#
_entry.id   AF-A0A6L8VE46-F1
#
_cell.length_a   1.000
_cell.length_b   1.000
_cell.length_c   1.000
_cell.angle_alpha   90.00
_cell.angle_beta   90.00
_cell.angle_gamma   90.00
#
_symmetry.space_group_name_H-M   'P 1'
#
loop_
_entity.id
_entity.type
_entity.pdbx_description
1 polymer ?
#
loop_
_entity_poly.entity_id
_entity_poly.type
_entity_poly.pdbx_seq_one_letter_code
_entity_poly.pdbx_strand_id
1 'polypeptide(L)'
;MARHPTFAPLGIPTFRRLWVSSQVSNLGGLIQAVGAGWLMTSLTTSHGMVALVQASNTLPIMVFSLVAGALADSFDRRRILIAAQVFMLTVSVALALTAWLGVLSPWGLLAFTFLLGSGVALYNPSWQASMGDIVPRSDLSAAVSLNSMGFNLMRSVGPALGGALVALAGAAAAFGVNALSYLPTIWSLIRWQPERQPARLPREPLGQALGAGLRYVSMSPNLMRVMGRSALFGFAASSVLALLPTVARDMLGGTALTYGMLLGFFGLGAIGGVAANSKIRARFDNEKVVVGAFFGFALGVAGLAFAPHLVVAGAALMVAGACWVLALSLFNVSVQLSTPRWVVGRALSFYQTSVFGGMAAGSWCWGLLADARGPDQALLAASALLLLGAAAGRWLPLAEFGALDLDPLGRFREPELRLDLRGRSGPIMVMVDYRIAPEDTDAFLAAMQIRRRVRIRDGARQWALLRDLEDPESWTESYHVPTWVDYLRHNERRTKADLDSYEVLLALHRGPERPRVHRLIERQTVPLYDDMALKPPPDIHH
;
A
#
# COMPACT_ATOMS: atom_id res chain seq x y z
N MET A 1 22.65 -5.58 32.42
CA MET A 1 22.71 -4.73 31.21
C MET A 1 21.29 -4.41 30.77
N ALA A 2 20.86 -3.16 30.92
CA ALA A 2 19.57 -2.71 30.42
C ALA A 2 19.54 -2.89 28.89
N ARG A 3 18.62 -3.71 28.38
CA ARG A 3 18.48 -3.95 26.93
C ARG A 3 18.05 -2.65 26.28
N HIS A 4 18.79 -2.18 25.28
CA HIS A 4 18.35 -1.05 24.45
C HIS A 4 16.92 -1.33 23.95
N PRO A 5 15.99 -0.36 24.03
CA PRO A 5 14.57 -0.55 23.73
C PRO A 5 14.35 -1.10 22.31
N THR A 6 15.25 -0.79 21.37
CA THR A 6 15.20 -1.27 19.97
C THR A 6 15.44 -2.78 19.82
N PHE A 7 16.24 -3.41 20.68
CA PHE A 7 16.59 -4.84 20.58
C PHE A 7 15.80 -5.73 21.55
N ALA A 8 14.92 -5.15 22.36
CA ALA A 8 14.06 -5.89 23.28
C ALA A 8 13.29 -7.05 22.61
N PRO A 9 12.73 -6.92 21.38
CA PRO A 9 12.03 -8.01 20.71
C PRO A 9 12.87 -9.27 20.47
N LEU A 10 14.19 -9.15 20.28
CA LEU A 10 15.09 -10.31 20.10
C LEU A 10 15.22 -11.18 21.36
N GLY A 11 14.78 -10.65 22.51
CA GLY A 11 14.63 -11.42 23.74
C GLY A 11 13.53 -12.47 23.67
N ILE A 12 12.53 -12.31 22.80
CA ILE A 12 11.42 -13.24 22.62
C ILE A 12 11.88 -14.36 21.67
N PRO A 13 12.02 -15.62 22.15
CA PRO A 13 12.62 -16.70 21.36
C PRO A 13 11.89 -16.99 20.04
N THR A 14 10.55 -16.88 20.04
CA THR A 14 9.70 -17.05 18.86
C THR A 14 9.96 -15.96 17.83
N PHE A 15 9.96 -14.70 18.26
CA PHE A 15 10.26 -13.55 17.41
C PHE A 15 11.66 -13.66 16.82
N ARG A 16 12.69 -13.89 17.65
CA ARG A 16 14.08 -14.01 17.19
C ARG A 16 14.24 -15.06 16.10
N ARG A 17 13.65 -16.25 16.29
CA ARG A 17 13.73 -17.35 15.33
C ARG A 17 13.08 -16.99 13.99
N LEU A 18 11.84 -16.50 14.03
CA LEU A 18 11.10 -16.09 12.83
C LEU A 18 11.77 -14.90 12.13
N TRP A 19 12.28 -13.94 12.89
CA TRP A 19 12.98 -12.77 12.35
C TRP A 19 14.27 -13.19 11.64
N VAL A 20 15.16 -13.97 12.28
CA VAL A 20 16.40 -14.44 11.65
C VAL A 20 16.11 -15.25 10.38
N SER A 21 15.15 -16.19 10.44
CA SER A 21 14.79 -16.97 9.25
C SER A 21 14.24 -16.08 8.13
N SER A 22 13.43 -15.07 8.46
CA SER A 22 12.91 -14.11 7.47
C SER A 22 14.03 -13.30 6.82
N GLN A 23 15.07 -12.91 7.57
CA GLN A 23 16.20 -12.16 7.00
C GLN A 23 17.00 -13.03 6.02
N VAL A 24 17.22 -14.31 6.35
CA VAL A 24 17.86 -15.28 5.44
C VAL A 24 17.03 -15.45 4.16
N SER A 25 15.71 -15.55 4.28
CA SER A 25 14.81 -15.64 3.12
C SER A 25 14.81 -14.36 2.27
N ASN A 26 14.83 -13.18 2.89
CA ASN A 26 14.94 -11.91 2.18
C ASN A 26 16.27 -11.79 1.42
N LEU A 27 17.37 -12.25 2.02
CA LEU A 27 18.67 -12.29 1.37
C LEU A 27 18.66 -13.20 0.14
N GLY A 28 18.11 -14.42 0.27
CA GLY A 28 17.94 -15.36 -0.82
C GLY A 28 17.14 -14.76 -1.98
N GLY A 29 16.03 -14.08 -1.68
CA GLY A 29 15.20 -13.43 -2.69
C GLY A 29 15.94 -12.33 -3.45
N LEU A 30 16.76 -11.53 -2.76
CA LEU A 30 17.58 -10.50 -3.41
C LEU A 30 18.68 -11.10 -4.30
N ILE A 31 19.33 -12.16 -3.84
CA ILE A 31 20.31 -12.91 -4.62
C ILE A 31 19.67 -13.48 -5.89
N GLN A 32 18.46 -14.05 -5.78
CA GLN A 32 17.70 -14.54 -6.93
C GLN A 32 17.30 -13.42 -7.88
N ALA A 33 16.86 -12.26 -7.38
CA ALA A 33 16.51 -11.13 -8.23
C ALA A 33 17.71 -10.63 -9.05
N VAL A 34 18.91 -10.58 -8.43
CA VAL A 34 20.16 -10.25 -9.13
C VAL A 34 20.50 -11.33 -10.16
N GLY A 35 20.42 -12.60 -9.79
CA GLY A 35 20.66 -13.72 -10.70
C GLY A 35 19.72 -13.73 -11.90
N ALA A 36 18.43 -13.44 -11.70
CA ALA A 36 17.43 -13.39 -12.77
C ALA A 36 17.66 -12.19 -13.71
N GLY A 37 17.91 -11.00 -13.14
CA GLY A 37 18.19 -9.80 -13.93
C GLY A 37 19.44 -9.99 -14.79
N TRP A 38 20.52 -10.55 -14.23
CA TRP A 38 21.74 -10.81 -14.99
C TRP A 38 21.59 -11.95 -15.99
N LEU A 39 20.99 -13.08 -15.61
CA LEU A 39 20.83 -14.24 -16.49
C LEU A 39 20.04 -13.88 -17.75
N MET A 40 19.02 -13.02 -17.63
CA MET A 40 18.27 -12.55 -18.79
C MET A 40 19.19 -11.90 -19.84
N THR A 41 20.19 -11.12 -19.41
CA THR A 41 21.17 -10.51 -20.34
C THR A 41 22.04 -11.55 -21.07
N SER A 42 22.16 -12.78 -20.56
CA SER A 42 22.86 -13.85 -21.25
C SER A 42 21.92 -14.68 -22.15
N LEU A 43 20.61 -14.66 -21.87
CA LEU A 43 19.59 -15.40 -22.64
C LEU A 43 19.06 -14.61 -23.84
N THR A 44 19.19 -13.29 -23.86
CA THR A 44 18.65 -12.44 -24.93
C THR A 44 19.45 -11.16 -25.12
N THR A 45 19.39 -10.65 -26.35
CA THR A 45 19.90 -9.32 -26.73
C THR A 45 18.87 -8.22 -26.53
N SER A 46 17.58 -8.55 -26.37
CA SER A 46 16.51 -7.56 -26.16
C SER A 46 16.56 -6.96 -24.74
N HIS A 47 16.74 -5.66 -24.67
CA HIS A 47 16.58 -4.83 -23.49
C HIS A 47 15.15 -4.86 -22.96
N GLY A 48 14.15 -4.98 -23.85
CA GLY A 48 12.76 -5.19 -23.48
C GLY A 48 12.56 -6.42 -22.59
N MET A 49 13.13 -7.56 -22.98
CA MET A 49 13.05 -8.80 -22.20
C MET A 49 13.79 -8.72 -20.86
N VAL A 50 14.93 -8.03 -20.82
CA VAL A 50 15.66 -7.75 -19.56
C VAL A 50 14.81 -6.91 -18.62
N ALA A 51 14.22 -5.83 -19.12
CA ALA A 51 13.38 -4.94 -18.34
C ALA A 51 12.08 -5.62 -17.85
N LEU A 52 11.54 -6.57 -18.62
CA LEU A 52 10.40 -7.38 -18.21
C LEU A 52 10.68 -8.23 -16.96
N VAL A 53 11.93 -8.54 -16.60
CA VAL A 53 12.24 -9.23 -15.33
C VAL A 53 11.79 -8.39 -14.13
N GLN A 54 12.03 -7.07 -14.19
CA GLN A 54 11.58 -6.14 -13.16
C GLN A 54 10.05 -6.01 -13.14
N ALA A 55 9.41 -6.03 -14.32
CA ALA A 55 7.96 -6.06 -14.43
C ALA A 55 7.38 -7.35 -13.81
N SER A 56 7.94 -8.51 -14.11
CA SER A 56 7.52 -9.81 -13.57
C SER A 56 7.62 -9.87 -12.05
N ASN A 57 8.60 -9.20 -11.42
CA ASN A 57 8.69 -9.13 -9.96
C ASN A 57 7.64 -8.21 -9.32
N THR A 58 7.25 -7.13 -10.01
CA THR A 58 6.40 -6.07 -9.45
C THR A 58 4.91 -6.25 -9.77
N LEU A 59 4.60 -6.80 -10.95
CA LEU A 59 3.24 -7.01 -11.43
C LEU A 59 2.39 -7.91 -10.52
N PRO A 60 2.90 -9.05 -9.98
CA PRO A 60 2.13 -9.84 -9.03
C PRO A 60 1.74 -9.08 -7.77
N ILE A 61 2.64 -8.23 -7.26
CA ILE A 61 2.36 -7.41 -6.08
C ILE A 61 1.22 -6.43 -6.39
N MET A 62 1.24 -5.81 -7.57
CA MET A 62 0.14 -4.96 -8.03
C MET A 62 -1.19 -5.72 -8.07
N VAL A 63 -1.23 -6.88 -8.74
CA VAL A 63 -2.46 -7.66 -8.98
C VAL A 63 -3.00 -8.27 -7.68
N PHE A 64 -2.14 -8.86 -6.86
CA PHE A 64 -2.55 -9.65 -5.70
C PHE A 64 -2.55 -8.87 -4.39
N SER A 65 -2.01 -7.64 -4.30
CA SER A 65 -1.98 -6.85 -3.05
C SER A 65 -3.35 -6.74 -2.36
N LEU A 66 -4.42 -6.50 -3.13
CA LEU A 66 -5.79 -6.36 -2.62
C LEU A 66 -6.35 -7.69 -2.07
N VAL A 67 -6.09 -8.79 -2.78
CA VAL A 67 -6.59 -10.13 -2.41
C VAL A 67 -5.77 -10.70 -1.24
N ALA A 68 -4.46 -10.49 -1.24
CA ALA A 68 -3.55 -11.00 -0.22
C ALA A 68 -3.84 -10.41 1.16
N GLY A 69 -4.17 -9.11 1.25
CA GLY A 69 -4.61 -8.48 2.51
C GLY A 69 -5.90 -9.11 3.03
N ALA A 70 -6.88 -9.34 2.16
CA ALA A 70 -8.13 -9.99 2.52
C ALA A 70 -7.96 -11.43 3.02
N LEU A 71 -7.07 -12.18 2.35
CA LEU A 71 -6.71 -13.53 2.76
C LEU A 71 -6.04 -13.51 4.13
N ALA A 72 -5.08 -12.61 4.37
CA ALA A 72 -4.40 -12.44 5.65
C ALA A 72 -5.37 -12.09 6.79
N ASP A 73 -6.44 -11.36 6.48
CA ASP A 73 -7.48 -11.01 7.44
C ASP A 73 -8.51 -12.10 7.64
N SER A 74 -8.73 -13.01 6.68
CA SER A 74 -9.81 -14.01 6.70
C SER A 74 -9.36 -15.40 7.14
N PHE A 75 -8.15 -15.79 6.78
CA PHE A 75 -7.59 -17.12 7.05
C PHE A 75 -6.55 -17.08 8.18
N ASP A 76 -6.16 -18.26 8.64
CA ASP A 76 -5.07 -18.41 9.60
C ASP A 76 -3.75 -17.95 8.95
N ARG A 77 -3.18 -16.86 9.48
CA ARG A 77 -1.95 -16.23 8.96
C ARG A 77 -0.79 -17.21 8.88
N ARG A 78 -0.67 -18.14 9.83
CA ARG A 78 0.37 -19.17 9.82
C ARG A 78 0.24 -20.08 8.61
N ARG A 79 -0.99 -20.49 8.26
CA ARG A 79 -1.24 -21.37 7.11
C ARG A 79 -0.91 -20.66 5.80
N ILE A 80 -1.28 -19.38 5.67
CA ILE A 80 -0.95 -18.57 4.49
C ILE A 80 0.57 -18.42 4.34
N LEU A 81 1.27 -18.10 5.43
CA LEU A 81 2.73 -17.94 5.41
C LEU A 81 3.44 -19.23 4.99
N ILE A 82 3.02 -20.38 5.52
CA ILE A 82 3.59 -21.69 5.14
C ILE A 82 3.28 -21.99 3.68
N ALA A 83 2.04 -21.80 3.22
CA ALA A 83 1.65 -22.06 1.84
C ALA A 83 2.45 -21.20 0.85
N ALA A 84 2.60 -19.90 1.13
CA ALA A 84 3.40 -18.99 0.31
C ALA A 84 4.88 -19.42 0.25
N GLN A 85 5.45 -19.80 1.39
CA GLN A 85 6.86 -20.22 1.48
C GLN A 85 7.12 -21.56 0.76
N VAL A 86 6.23 -22.53 0.92
CA VAL A 86 6.31 -23.81 0.19
C VAL A 86 6.17 -23.58 -1.30
N PHE A 87 5.24 -22.73 -1.74
CA PHE A 87 5.09 -22.36 -3.14
C PHE A 87 6.36 -21.72 -3.71
N MET A 88 6.92 -20.71 -3.02
CA MET A 88 8.17 -20.06 -3.45
C MET A 88 9.36 -21.02 -3.47
N LEU A 89 9.44 -21.96 -2.52
CA LEU A 89 10.43 -23.03 -2.51
C LEU A 89 10.30 -23.92 -3.75
N THR A 90 9.11 -24.45 -4.03
CA THR A 90 8.87 -25.31 -5.20
C THR A 90 9.23 -24.61 -6.49
N VAL A 91 8.77 -23.36 -6.66
CA VAL A 91 9.06 -22.54 -7.84
C VAL A 91 10.56 -22.25 -7.96
N SER A 92 11.26 -21.96 -6.85
CA SER A 92 12.70 -21.69 -6.87
C SER A 92 13.54 -22.94 -7.15
N VAL A 93 13.13 -24.11 -6.67
CA VAL A 93 13.77 -25.39 -7.01
C VAL A 93 13.59 -25.66 -8.50
N ALA A 94 12.39 -25.50 -9.05
CA ALA A 94 12.13 -25.68 -10.47
C ALA A 94 12.96 -24.70 -11.34
N LEU A 95 13.03 -23.43 -10.93
CA LEU A 95 13.87 -22.42 -11.59
C LEU A 95 15.36 -22.78 -11.52
N ALA A 96 15.86 -23.22 -10.37
CA ALA A 96 17.26 -23.61 -10.22
C ALA A 96 17.60 -24.83 -11.08
N LEU A 97 16.75 -25.85 -11.10
CA LEU A 97 16.93 -27.05 -11.91
C LEU A 97 16.91 -26.75 -13.41
N THR A 98 15.92 -25.99 -13.88
CA THR A 98 15.84 -25.62 -15.30
C THR A 98 17.01 -24.76 -15.76
N ALA A 99 17.49 -23.84 -14.90
CA ALA A 99 18.70 -23.07 -15.16
C ALA A 99 19.96 -23.95 -15.19
N TRP A 100 20.08 -24.91 -14.26
CA TRP A 100 21.23 -25.81 -14.19
C TRP A 100 21.30 -26.79 -15.37
N LEU A 101 20.15 -27.27 -15.83
CA LEU A 101 20.02 -28.13 -17.01
C LEU A 101 20.21 -27.36 -18.34
N GLY A 102 20.33 -26.03 -18.31
CA GLY A 102 20.51 -25.21 -19.52
C GLY A 102 19.27 -25.13 -20.43
N VAL A 103 18.09 -25.55 -19.95
CA VAL A 103 16.84 -25.55 -20.73
C VAL A 103 15.95 -24.33 -20.47
N LEU A 104 16.42 -23.39 -19.63
CA LEU A 104 15.65 -22.20 -19.25
C LEU A 104 15.61 -21.17 -20.38
N SER A 105 14.42 -20.92 -20.91
CA SER A 105 14.18 -19.88 -21.92
C SER A 105 13.93 -18.50 -21.27
N PRO A 106 14.06 -17.39 -22.04
CA PRO A 106 13.70 -16.05 -21.56
C PRO A 106 12.27 -15.98 -20.98
N TRP A 107 11.28 -16.51 -21.70
CA TRP A 107 9.90 -16.54 -21.22
C TRP A 107 9.72 -17.42 -19.98
N GLY A 108 10.46 -18.53 -19.88
CA GLY A 108 10.49 -19.37 -18.69
C GLY A 108 11.00 -18.59 -17.46
N LEU A 109 12.07 -17.82 -17.61
CA LEU A 109 12.59 -16.97 -16.55
C LEU A 109 11.58 -15.89 -16.11
N LEU A 110 10.88 -15.26 -17.06
CA LEU A 110 9.80 -14.30 -16.75
C LEU A 110 8.63 -14.96 -16.02
N ALA A 111 8.23 -16.17 -16.41
CA ALA A 111 7.17 -16.91 -15.74
C ALA A 111 7.55 -17.30 -14.31
N PHE A 112 8.76 -17.84 -14.10
CA PHE A 112 9.23 -18.19 -12.75
C PHE A 112 9.37 -16.97 -11.85
N THR A 113 9.90 -15.84 -12.36
CA THR A 113 9.99 -14.59 -11.58
C THR A 113 8.61 -14.04 -11.22
N PHE A 114 7.63 -14.12 -12.13
CA PHE A 114 6.24 -13.78 -11.84
C PHE A 114 5.62 -14.68 -10.77
N LEU A 115 5.86 -15.99 -10.83
CA LEU A 115 5.38 -16.92 -9.81
C LEU A 115 6.02 -16.62 -8.45
N LEU A 116 7.34 -16.39 -8.38
CA LEU A 116 8.00 -15.98 -7.14
C LEU A 116 7.45 -14.67 -6.59
N GLY A 117 7.25 -13.66 -7.44
CA GLY A 117 6.62 -12.40 -7.06
C GLY A 117 5.19 -12.60 -6.53
N SER A 118 4.44 -13.57 -7.06
CA SER A 118 3.10 -13.92 -6.57
C SER A 118 3.15 -14.51 -5.17
N GLY A 119 4.15 -15.36 -4.88
CA GLY A 119 4.41 -15.87 -3.55
C GLY A 119 4.74 -14.77 -2.55
N VAL A 120 5.60 -13.82 -2.95
CA VAL A 120 5.95 -12.64 -2.14
C VAL A 120 4.72 -11.76 -1.87
N ALA A 121 3.87 -11.55 -2.87
CA ALA A 121 2.63 -10.78 -2.75
C ALA A 121 1.67 -11.38 -1.71
N LEU A 122 1.63 -12.72 -1.59
CA LEU A 122 0.85 -13.42 -0.57
C LEU A 122 1.52 -13.42 0.81
N TYR A 123 2.85 -13.56 0.85
CA TYR A 123 3.65 -13.66 2.07
C TYR A 123 3.69 -12.33 2.86
N ASN A 124 4.00 -11.22 2.18
CA ASN A 124 4.31 -9.94 2.83
C ASN A 124 3.18 -9.41 3.73
N PRO A 125 1.91 -9.32 3.29
CA PRO A 125 0.83 -8.80 4.14
C PRO A 125 0.60 -9.66 5.38
N SER A 126 0.63 -10.98 5.20
CA SER A 126 0.47 -11.97 6.29
C SER A 126 1.61 -11.89 7.30
N TRP A 127 2.84 -11.61 6.85
CA TRP A 127 4.01 -11.46 7.70
C TRP A 127 3.92 -10.19 8.54
N GLN A 128 3.58 -9.07 7.91
CA GLN A 128 3.41 -7.79 8.59
C GLN A 128 2.28 -7.83 9.62
N ALA A 129 1.17 -8.49 9.32
CA ALA A 129 0.05 -8.67 10.25
C ALA A 129 0.41 -9.59 11.43
N SER A 130 1.21 -10.64 11.19
CA SER A 130 1.65 -11.58 12.23
C SER A 130 2.57 -10.96 13.28
N MET A 131 3.20 -9.81 13.01
CA MET A 131 4.09 -9.14 13.98
C MET A 131 3.37 -8.86 15.31
N GLY A 132 2.11 -8.41 15.25
CA GLY A 132 1.30 -8.14 16.44
C GLY A 132 0.89 -9.40 17.22
N ASP A 133 0.92 -10.57 16.59
CA ASP A 133 0.63 -11.86 17.23
C ASP A 133 1.87 -12.46 17.91
N ILE A 134 3.07 -12.02 17.51
CA ILE A 134 4.35 -12.59 17.95
C ILE A 134 4.93 -11.80 19.14
N VAL A 135 4.74 -10.47 19.17
CA VAL A 135 5.30 -9.61 20.22
C VAL A 135 4.21 -8.87 21.00
N PRO A 136 4.42 -8.61 22.30
CA PRO A 136 3.53 -7.75 23.09
C PRO A 136 3.38 -6.36 22.46
N ARG A 137 2.25 -5.70 22.73
CA ARG A 137 1.95 -4.36 22.20
C ARG A 137 3.02 -3.31 22.54
N SER A 138 3.67 -3.41 23.71
CA SER A 138 4.77 -2.53 24.12
C SER A 138 5.98 -2.61 23.20
N ASP A 139 6.21 -3.78 22.61
CA ASP A 139 7.43 -4.10 21.86
C ASP A 139 7.21 -4.03 20.34
N LEU A 140 5.97 -3.84 19.90
CA LEU A 140 5.58 -3.84 18.49
C LEU A 140 6.34 -2.78 17.66
N SER A 141 6.48 -1.56 18.18
CA SER A 141 7.22 -0.49 17.49
C SER A 141 8.70 -0.84 17.29
N ALA A 142 9.33 -1.42 18.32
CA ALA A 142 10.71 -1.90 18.25
C ALA A 142 10.84 -3.07 17.26
N ALA A 143 9.87 -3.99 17.23
CA ALA A 143 9.86 -5.12 16.31
C ALA A 143 9.74 -4.68 14.84
N VAL A 144 8.84 -3.73 14.55
CA VAL A 144 8.67 -3.13 13.21
C VAL A 144 9.96 -2.39 12.78
N SER A 145 10.56 -1.64 13.70
CA SER A 145 11.83 -0.95 13.44
C SER A 145 12.95 -1.93 13.12
N LEU A 146 13.07 -3.01 13.89
CA LEU A 146 14.08 -4.05 13.68
C LEU A 146 13.89 -4.82 12.37
N ASN A 147 12.64 -5.13 12.00
CA ASN A 147 12.33 -5.71 10.69
C ASN A 147 12.77 -4.77 9.56
N SER A 148 12.44 -3.49 9.67
CA SER A 148 12.84 -2.48 8.68
C SER A 148 14.37 -2.37 8.57
N MET A 149 15.10 -2.35 9.69
CA MET A 149 16.57 -2.34 9.69
C MET A 149 17.15 -3.59 9.03
N GLY A 150 16.65 -4.78 9.37
CA GLY A 150 17.09 -6.04 8.78
C GLY A 150 16.89 -6.05 7.26
N PHE A 151 15.70 -5.67 6.79
CA PHE A 151 15.41 -5.62 5.35
C PHE A 151 16.34 -4.65 4.61
N ASN A 152 16.62 -3.47 5.17
CA ASN A 152 17.55 -2.50 4.59
C ASN A 152 19.00 -3.01 4.54
N LEU A 153 19.42 -3.75 5.57
CA LEU A 153 20.72 -4.42 5.60
C LEU A 153 20.81 -5.47 4.49
N MET A 154 19.82 -6.36 4.39
CA MET A 154 19.76 -7.37 3.33
C MET A 154 19.74 -6.72 1.95
N ARG A 155 18.99 -5.63 1.76
CA ARG A 155 18.93 -4.87 0.50
C ARG A 155 20.28 -4.28 0.08
N SER A 156 21.15 -3.96 1.02
CA SER A 156 22.46 -3.37 0.72
C SER A 156 23.53 -4.42 0.45
N VAL A 157 23.51 -5.51 1.23
CA VAL A 157 24.51 -6.59 1.13
C VAL A 157 24.13 -7.62 0.06
N GLY A 158 22.83 -7.89 -0.09
CA GLY A 158 22.28 -8.92 -0.96
C GLY A 158 22.68 -8.79 -2.43
N PRO A 159 22.60 -7.61 -3.05
CA PRO A 159 23.02 -7.46 -4.45
C PRO A 159 24.51 -7.69 -4.67
N ALA A 160 25.37 -7.27 -3.75
CA ALA A 160 26.81 -7.52 -3.85
C ALA A 160 27.14 -9.01 -3.74
N LEU A 161 26.54 -9.70 -2.75
CA LEU A 161 26.67 -11.15 -2.60
C LEU A 161 26.07 -11.91 -3.79
N GLY A 162 24.93 -11.46 -4.30
CA GLY A 162 24.28 -12.03 -5.47
C GLY A 162 25.12 -11.87 -6.73
N GLY A 163 25.65 -10.67 -6.99
CA GLY A 163 26.53 -10.41 -8.12
C GLY A 163 27.81 -11.22 -8.07
N ALA A 164 28.43 -11.32 -6.88
CA ALA A 164 29.61 -12.17 -6.66
C ALA A 164 29.28 -13.66 -6.87
N LEU A 165 28.18 -14.15 -6.32
CA LEU A 165 27.76 -15.54 -6.49
C LEU A 165 27.47 -15.89 -7.95
N VAL A 166 26.79 -15.00 -8.67
CA VAL A 166 26.50 -15.18 -10.10
C VAL A 166 27.79 -15.14 -10.93
N ALA A 167 28.73 -14.26 -10.59
CA ALA A 167 30.02 -14.19 -11.26
C ALA A 167 30.88 -15.43 -11.05
N LEU A 168 30.84 -16.04 -9.84
CA LEU A 168 31.68 -17.18 -9.48
C LEU A 168 31.06 -18.54 -9.80
N ALA A 169 29.76 -18.70 -9.60
CA ALA A 169 29.06 -19.99 -9.66
C ALA A 169 27.84 -19.99 -10.61
N GLY A 170 27.58 -18.88 -11.31
CA GLY A 170 26.48 -18.75 -12.25
C GLY A 170 25.12 -18.49 -11.59
N ALA A 171 24.13 -18.18 -12.42
CA ALA A 171 22.78 -17.83 -11.96
C ALA A 171 22.02 -19.01 -11.33
N ALA A 172 22.25 -20.25 -11.79
CA ALA A 172 21.64 -21.44 -11.21
C ALA A 172 21.99 -21.61 -9.72
N ALA A 173 23.23 -21.32 -9.32
CA ALA A 173 23.65 -21.34 -7.92
C ALA A 173 22.91 -20.28 -7.09
N ALA A 174 22.72 -19.07 -7.63
CA ALA A 174 21.92 -18.02 -6.98
C ALA A 174 20.47 -18.45 -6.74
N PHE A 175 19.86 -19.16 -7.69
CA PHE A 175 18.51 -19.71 -7.54
C PHE A 175 18.45 -20.84 -6.51
N GLY A 176 19.47 -21.70 -6.47
CA GLY A 176 19.61 -22.74 -5.46
C GLY A 176 19.75 -22.18 -4.03
N VAL A 177 20.56 -21.14 -3.85
CA VAL A 177 20.70 -20.43 -2.56
C VAL A 177 19.36 -19.85 -2.12
N ASN A 178 18.59 -19.27 -3.04
CA ASN A 178 17.25 -18.78 -2.73
C ASN A 178 16.31 -19.92 -2.30
N ALA A 179 16.30 -21.04 -3.02
CA ALA A 179 15.50 -22.20 -2.65
C ALA A 179 15.81 -22.67 -1.22
N LEU A 180 17.09 -22.82 -0.88
CA LEU A 180 17.52 -23.22 0.47
C LEU A 180 17.14 -22.20 1.55
N SER A 181 17.09 -20.91 1.20
CA SER A 181 16.78 -19.83 2.14
C SER A 181 15.35 -19.88 2.72
N TYR A 182 14.42 -20.58 2.06
CA TYR A 182 13.05 -20.72 2.53
C TYR A 182 12.90 -21.80 3.64
N LEU A 183 13.78 -22.81 3.66
CA LEU A 183 13.67 -23.93 4.60
C LEU A 183 13.69 -23.50 6.08
N PRO A 184 14.60 -22.61 6.54
CA PRO A 184 14.59 -22.13 7.91
C PRO A 184 13.29 -21.39 8.27
N THR A 185 12.70 -20.68 7.31
CA THR A 185 11.45 -19.91 7.53
C THR A 185 10.26 -20.85 7.64
N ILE A 186 10.15 -21.83 6.75
CA ILE A 186 9.12 -22.88 6.82
C ILE A 186 9.20 -23.61 8.17
N TRP A 187 10.40 -24.04 8.57
CA TRP A 187 10.61 -24.71 9.85
C TRP A 187 10.21 -23.84 11.05
N SER A 188 10.57 -22.56 11.03
CA SER A 188 10.22 -21.61 12.09
C SER A 188 8.71 -21.38 12.17
N LEU A 189 8.02 -21.29 11.04
CA LEU A 189 6.56 -21.15 10.96
C LEU A 189 5.81 -22.42 11.41
N ILE A 190 6.35 -23.61 11.11
CA ILE A 190 5.77 -24.87 11.60
C ILE A 190 5.88 -24.94 13.12
N ARG A 191 6.96 -24.44 13.72
CA ARG A 191 7.15 -24.42 15.19
C ARG A 191 6.33 -23.34 15.89
N TRP A 192 5.88 -22.31 15.19
CA TRP A 192 5.08 -21.24 15.76
C TRP A 192 3.63 -21.68 15.94
N GLN A 193 3.04 -21.42 17.12
CA GLN A 193 1.63 -21.66 17.41
C GLN A 193 1.00 -20.33 17.86
N PRO A 194 0.23 -19.63 17.00
CA PRO A 194 -0.41 -18.37 17.36
C PRO A 194 -1.58 -18.60 18.32
N GLU A 195 -1.69 -17.78 19.36
CA GLU A 195 -2.85 -17.75 20.24
C GLU A 195 -3.98 -16.95 19.57
N ARG A 196 -5.14 -17.59 19.34
CA ARG A 196 -6.24 -16.99 18.56
C ARG A 196 -7.10 -16.11 19.45
N GLN A 197 -7.16 -14.80 19.16
CA GLN A 197 -8.17 -13.93 19.78
C GLN A 197 -9.49 -14.00 18.98
N PRO A 198 -10.65 -14.19 19.64
CA PRO A 198 -11.95 -14.18 18.96
C PRO A 198 -12.26 -12.78 18.39
N ALA A 199 -12.71 -12.72 17.14
CA ALA A 199 -13.15 -11.48 16.52
C ALA A 199 -14.49 -11.01 17.13
N ARG A 200 -14.58 -9.72 17.52
CA ARG A 200 -15.78 -9.13 18.17
C ARG A 200 -16.93 -8.82 17.21
N LEU A 201 -16.67 -8.72 15.90
CA LEU A 201 -17.67 -8.40 14.87
C LEU A 201 -17.51 -9.32 13.65
N PRO A 202 -18.61 -9.62 12.92
CA PRO A 202 -18.52 -10.32 11.65
C PRO A 202 -17.67 -9.54 10.64
N ARG A 203 -16.78 -10.26 9.94
CA ARG A 203 -15.91 -9.69 8.92
C ARG A 203 -16.73 -9.06 7.78
N GLU A 204 -16.27 -7.91 7.28
CA GLU A 204 -16.87 -7.26 6.12
C GLU A 204 -16.55 -8.07 4.85
N PRO A 205 -17.53 -8.40 3.99
CA PRO A 205 -17.27 -9.11 2.73
C PRO A 205 -16.28 -8.34 1.87
N LEU A 206 -15.30 -9.04 1.28
CA LEU A 206 -14.19 -8.42 0.55
C LEU A 206 -14.66 -7.44 -0.53
N GLY A 207 -15.66 -7.81 -1.34
CA GLY A 207 -16.18 -6.94 -2.40
C GLY A 207 -16.77 -5.63 -1.87
N GLN A 208 -17.50 -5.68 -0.76
CA GLN A 208 -18.09 -4.49 -0.13
C GLN A 208 -17.01 -3.60 0.49
N ALA A 209 -16.02 -4.21 1.15
CA ALA A 209 -14.85 -3.54 1.70
C ALA A 209 -14.01 -2.83 0.62
N LEU A 210 -13.75 -3.51 -0.52
CA LEU A 210 -13.01 -2.94 -1.64
C LEU A 210 -13.77 -1.80 -2.31
N GLY A 211 -15.07 -1.95 -2.53
CA GLY A 211 -15.93 -0.90 -3.08
C GLY A 211 -15.97 0.34 -2.18
N ALA A 212 -16.07 0.16 -0.86
CA ALA A 212 -16.00 1.26 0.10
C ALA A 212 -14.64 1.96 0.09
N GLY A 213 -13.53 1.20 0.04
CA GLY A 213 -12.18 1.75 -0.06
C GLY A 213 -11.95 2.53 -1.36
N LEU A 214 -12.38 1.97 -2.49
CA LEU A 214 -12.24 2.61 -3.80
C LEU A 214 -13.05 3.92 -3.86
N ARG A 215 -14.29 3.91 -3.36
CA ARG A 215 -15.13 5.12 -3.27
C ARG A 215 -14.49 6.18 -2.37
N TYR A 216 -13.92 5.79 -1.24
CA TYR A 216 -13.23 6.73 -0.35
C TYR A 216 -12.05 7.40 -1.05
N VAL A 217 -11.20 6.59 -1.70
CA VAL A 217 -10.02 7.06 -2.44
C VAL A 217 -10.41 7.97 -3.60
N SER A 218 -11.36 7.57 -4.44
CA SER A 218 -11.75 8.33 -5.63
C SER A 218 -12.42 9.66 -5.29
N MET A 219 -13.08 9.75 -4.13
CA MET A 219 -13.69 10.98 -3.61
C MET A 219 -12.72 11.86 -2.83
N SER A 220 -11.48 11.42 -2.60
CA SER A 220 -10.45 12.19 -1.89
C SER A 220 -9.43 12.75 -2.90
N PRO A 221 -9.48 14.06 -3.24
CA PRO A 221 -8.55 14.68 -4.16
C PRO A 221 -7.08 14.52 -3.73
N ASN A 222 -6.82 14.58 -2.42
CA ASN A 222 -5.48 14.42 -1.87
C ASN A 222 -4.94 13.01 -2.13
N LEU A 223 -5.74 11.97 -1.92
CA LEU A 223 -5.34 10.59 -2.20
C LEU A 223 -5.13 10.36 -3.70
N MET A 224 -6.00 10.91 -4.55
CA MET A 224 -5.84 10.81 -6.01
C MET A 224 -4.55 11.48 -6.51
N ARG A 225 -4.19 12.65 -5.95
CA ARG A 225 -2.91 13.33 -6.25
C ARG A 225 -1.71 12.49 -5.81
N VAL A 226 -1.74 11.94 -4.60
CA VAL A 226 -0.66 11.07 -4.10
C VAL A 226 -0.53 9.83 -4.98
N MET A 227 -1.63 9.16 -5.32
CA MET A 227 -1.63 7.99 -6.18
C MET A 227 -1.08 8.29 -7.57
N GLY A 228 -1.55 9.35 -8.22
CA GLY A 228 -1.06 9.77 -9.54
C GLY A 228 0.44 10.10 -9.55
N ARG A 229 0.91 10.88 -8.56
CA ARG A 229 2.34 11.21 -8.46
C ARG A 229 3.20 10.00 -8.13
N SER A 230 2.71 9.11 -7.27
CA SER A 230 3.42 7.89 -6.93
C SER A 230 3.48 6.90 -8.10
N ALA A 231 2.44 6.84 -8.93
CA ALA A 231 2.42 6.07 -10.17
C ALA A 231 3.38 6.66 -11.22
N LEU A 232 3.39 7.98 -11.39
CA LEU A 232 4.32 8.68 -12.29
C LEU A 232 5.77 8.48 -11.84
N PHE A 233 6.05 8.62 -10.54
CA PHE A 233 7.37 8.36 -9.99
C PHE A 233 7.77 6.90 -10.21
N GLY A 234 6.89 5.95 -9.86
CA GLY A 234 7.14 4.52 -10.07
C GLY A 234 7.40 4.17 -11.53
N PHE A 235 6.64 4.78 -12.45
CA PHE A 235 6.82 4.63 -13.89
C PHE A 235 8.17 5.15 -14.36
N ALA A 236 8.54 6.38 -14.02
CA ALA A 236 9.78 6.96 -14.52
C ALA A 236 11.03 6.40 -13.82
N ALA A 237 10.94 6.18 -12.51
CA ALA A 237 12.06 5.71 -11.69
C ALA A 237 12.35 4.21 -11.86
N SER A 238 11.39 3.40 -12.36
CA SER A 238 11.65 1.99 -12.65
C SER A 238 12.67 1.79 -13.77
N SER A 239 12.90 2.81 -14.62
CA SER A 239 13.95 2.81 -15.66
C SER A 239 15.31 2.36 -15.12
N VAL A 240 15.70 2.83 -13.93
CA VAL A 240 16.96 2.44 -13.30
C VAL A 240 16.98 0.94 -13.04
N LEU A 241 16.07 0.41 -12.23
CA LEU A 241 16.10 -1.01 -11.83
C LEU A 241 15.85 -1.96 -13.02
N ALA A 242 15.07 -1.53 -14.00
CA ALA A 242 14.74 -2.34 -15.17
C ALA A 242 15.90 -2.41 -16.18
N LEU A 243 16.63 -1.31 -16.39
CA LEU A 243 17.72 -1.24 -17.36
C LEU A 243 19.11 -1.44 -16.74
N LEU A 244 19.24 -1.48 -15.41
CA LEU A 244 20.54 -1.58 -14.75
C LEU A 244 21.40 -2.78 -15.20
N PRO A 245 20.85 -3.99 -15.42
CA PRO A 245 21.65 -5.10 -15.94
C PRO A 245 22.24 -4.78 -17.32
N THR A 246 21.44 -4.14 -18.18
CA THR A 246 21.85 -3.67 -19.51
C THR A 246 22.90 -2.58 -19.42
N VAL A 247 22.74 -1.59 -18.53
CA VAL A 247 23.74 -0.54 -18.28
C VAL A 247 25.08 -1.16 -17.85
N ALA A 248 25.03 -2.14 -16.94
CA ALA A 248 26.23 -2.83 -16.48
C ALA A 248 26.96 -3.56 -17.62
N ARG A 249 26.23 -4.27 -18.50
CA ARG A 249 26.78 -5.06 -19.61
C ARG A 249 27.22 -4.17 -20.79
N ASP A 250 26.32 -3.34 -21.29
CA ASP A 250 26.47 -2.66 -22.59
C ASP A 250 27.18 -1.31 -22.48
N MET A 251 26.98 -0.56 -21.38
CA MET A 251 27.57 0.77 -21.22
C MET A 251 28.90 0.73 -20.44
N LEU A 252 28.97 -0.09 -19.38
CA LEU A 252 30.17 -0.18 -18.53
C LEU A 252 31.09 -1.35 -18.89
N GLY A 253 30.71 -2.22 -19.82
CA GLY A 253 31.48 -3.42 -20.19
C GLY A 253 31.73 -4.36 -19.00
N GLY A 254 30.85 -4.34 -18.01
CA GLY A 254 31.01 -5.00 -16.72
C GLY A 254 30.47 -6.44 -16.70
N THR A 255 30.54 -7.04 -15.51
CA THR A 255 30.05 -8.42 -15.26
C THR A 255 28.90 -8.41 -14.25
N ALA A 256 28.40 -9.59 -13.88
CA ALA A 256 27.42 -9.76 -12.80
C ALA A 256 27.87 -9.09 -11.49
N LEU A 257 29.18 -9.05 -11.23
CA LEU A 257 29.75 -8.37 -10.07
C LEU A 257 29.54 -6.85 -10.17
N THR A 258 29.79 -6.26 -11.34
CA THR A 258 29.54 -4.84 -11.61
C THR A 258 28.07 -4.50 -11.40
N TYR A 259 27.15 -5.32 -11.92
CA TYR A 259 25.72 -5.17 -11.69
C TYR A 259 25.34 -5.23 -10.19
N GLY A 260 25.88 -6.21 -9.46
CA GLY A 260 25.70 -6.32 -8.01
C GLY A 260 26.23 -5.12 -7.22
N MET A 261 27.39 -4.57 -7.62
CA MET A 261 27.96 -3.37 -7.04
C MET A 261 27.09 -2.13 -7.30
N LEU A 262 26.58 -1.95 -8.52
CA LEU A 262 25.67 -0.84 -8.87
C LEU A 262 24.39 -0.87 -8.01
N LEU A 263 23.78 -2.05 -7.87
CA LEU A 263 22.65 -2.23 -6.95
C LEU A 263 23.04 -1.98 -5.48
N GLY A 264 24.25 -2.36 -5.09
CA GLY A 264 24.83 -2.05 -3.77
C GLY A 264 24.92 -0.54 -3.53
N PHE A 265 25.44 0.24 -4.49
CA PHE A 265 25.47 1.70 -4.43
C PHE A 265 24.06 2.30 -4.33
N PHE A 266 23.11 1.80 -5.11
CA PHE A 266 21.70 2.21 -5.01
C PHE A 266 21.14 1.93 -3.59
N GLY A 267 21.44 0.75 -3.03
CA GLY A 267 21.06 0.38 -1.66
C GLY A 267 21.69 1.26 -0.58
N LEU A 268 22.98 1.58 -0.70
CA LEU A 268 23.68 2.50 0.21
C LEU A 268 23.08 3.90 0.17
N GLY A 269 22.79 4.41 -1.02
CA GLY A 269 22.03 5.66 -1.20
C GLY A 269 20.68 5.62 -0.48
N ALA A 270 19.96 4.51 -0.62
CA ALA A 270 18.68 4.29 0.02
C ALA A 270 18.76 4.32 1.55
N ILE A 271 19.82 3.75 2.16
CA ILE A 271 20.08 3.87 3.60
C ILE A 271 20.32 5.33 4.00
N GLY A 272 21.14 6.06 3.23
CA GLY A 272 21.37 7.48 3.43
C GLY A 272 20.07 8.30 3.39
N GLY A 273 19.18 7.97 2.44
CA GLY A 273 17.84 8.55 2.33
C GLY A 273 16.99 8.32 3.57
N VAL A 274 16.99 7.11 4.15
CA VAL A 274 16.29 6.81 5.42
C VAL A 274 16.84 7.69 6.56
N ALA A 275 18.16 7.74 6.71
CA ALA A 275 18.81 8.49 7.80
C ALA A 275 18.56 10.01 7.69
N ALA A 276 18.47 10.54 6.47
CA ALA A 276 18.19 11.94 6.21
C ALA A 276 16.70 12.30 6.30
N ASN A 277 15.79 11.32 6.18
CA ASN A 277 14.35 11.54 6.03
C ASN A 277 13.74 12.40 7.16
N SER A 278 14.09 12.14 8.42
CA SER A 278 13.56 12.91 9.56
C SER A 278 14.02 14.37 9.57
N LYS A 279 15.31 14.61 9.29
CA LYS A 279 15.90 15.95 9.24
C LYS A 279 15.35 16.77 8.06
N ILE A 280 15.20 16.13 6.90
CA ILE A 280 14.67 16.78 5.70
C ILE A 280 13.21 17.17 5.93
N ARG A 281 12.37 16.28 6.45
CA ARG A 281 10.95 16.56 6.72
C ARG A 281 10.73 17.59 7.82
N ALA A 282 11.64 17.70 8.79
CA ALA A 282 11.55 18.75 9.81
C ALA A 282 11.82 20.15 9.25
N ARG A 283 12.50 20.25 8.10
CA ARG A 283 12.95 21.53 7.50
C ARG A 283 12.16 21.94 6.27
N PHE A 284 11.55 21.00 5.57
CA PHE A 284 10.89 21.23 4.30
C PHE A 284 9.49 20.64 4.28
N ASP A 285 8.56 21.42 3.70
CA ASP A 285 7.21 21.00 3.34
C ASP A 285 7.21 19.72 2.49
N ASN A 286 6.17 18.91 2.61
CA ASN A 286 6.02 17.64 1.90
C ASN A 286 6.20 17.82 0.38
N GLU A 287 5.65 18.90 -0.18
CA GLU A 287 5.78 19.19 -1.60
C GLU A 287 7.24 19.39 -2.02
N LYS A 288 8.00 20.17 -1.26
CA LYS A 288 9.42 20.46 -1.56
C LYS A 288 10.26 19.19 -1.47
N VAL A 289 9.95 18.31 -0.53
CA VAL A 289 10.63 17.01 -0.40
C VAL A 289 10.36 16.13 -1.62
N VAL A 290 9.11 16.03 -2.09
CA VAL A 290 8.79 15.23 -3.29
C VAL A 290 9.41 15.85 -4.54
N VAL A 291 9.27 17.15 -4.77
CA VAL A 291 9.90 17.84 -5.92
C VAL A 291 11.42 17.64 -5.90
N GLY A 292 12.05 17.81 -4.74
CA GLY A 292 13.48 17.56 -4.55
C GLY A 292 13.86 16.10 -4.83
N ALA A 293 13.03 15.13 -4.45
CA ALA A 293 13.25 13.72 -4.75
C ALA A 293 13.10 13.40 -6.24
N PHE A 294 12.10 13.94 -6.94
CA PHE A 294 11.98 13.80 -8.40
C PHE A 294 13.19 14.41 -9.12
N PHE A 295 13.56 15.63 -8.74
CA PHE A 295 14.70 16.33 -9.34
C PHE A 295 16.02 15.61 -9.07
N GLY A 296 16.30 15.23 -7.81
CA GLY A 296 17.50 14.51 -7.43
C GLY A 296 17.59 13.13 -8.09
N PHE A 297 16.46 12.42 -8.20
CA PHE A 297 16.42 11.15 -8.94
C PHE A 297 16.69 11.39 -10.43
N ALA A 298 16.12 12.43 -11.06
CA ALA A 298 16.38 12.78 -12.45
C ALA A 298 17.86 13.05 -12.71
N LEU A 299 18.54 13.77 -11.81
CA LEU A 299 19.98 14.01 -11.87
C LEU A 299 20.78 12.69 -11.73
N GLY A 300 20.38 11.81 -10.81
CA GLY A 300 20.99 10.49 -10.68
C GLY A 300 20.84 9.63 -11.95
N VAL A 301 19.67 9.67 -12.59
CA VAL A 301 19.42 8.94 -13.84
C VAL A 301 20.22 9.53 -15.00
N ALA A 302 20.26 10.86 -15.13
CA ALA A 302 21.07 11.52 -16.16
C ALA A 302 22.56 11.26 -15.94
N GLY A 303 23.04 11.33 -14.69
CA GLY A 303 24.42 10.99 -14.34
C GLY A 303 24.78 9.55 -14.64
N LEU A 304 23.83 8.61 -14.47
CA LEU A 304 24.01 7.21 -14.86
C LEU A 304 24.11 7.05 -16.38
N ALA A 305 23.29 7.78 -17.15
CA ALA A 305 23.30 7.72 -18.62
C ALA A 305 24.63 8.18 -19.23
N PHE A 306 25.35 9.10 -18.57
CA PHE A 306 26.65 9.62 -19.00
C PHE A 306 27.85 9.05 -18.23
N ALA A 307 27.65 8.01 -17.41
CA ALA A 307 28.72 7.53 -16.54
C ALA A 307 29.84 6.82 -17.33
N PRO A 308 31.10 7.31 -17.30
CA PRO A 308 32.20 6.69 -18.05
C PRO A 308 32.77 5.45 -17.37
N HIS A 309 32.58 5.31 -16.05
CA HIS A 309 33.11 4.21 -15.26
C HIS A 309 32.28 3.97 -13.99
N LEU A 310 32.51 2.82 -13.34
CA LEU A 310 31.75 2.33 -12.19
C LEU A 310 31.60 3.34 -11.05
N VAL A 311 32.65 4.09 -10.70
CA VAL A 311 32.59 5.06 -9.59
C VAL A 311 31.59 6.19 -9.85
N VAL A 312 31.52 6.74 -11.07
CA VAL A 312 30.55 7.79 -11.42
C VAL A 312 29.14 7.22 -11.46
N ALA A 313 28.97 6.03 -12.04
CA ALA A 313 27.69 5.33 -12.05
C ALA A 313 27.19 5.03 -10.62
N GLY A 314 28.09 4.58 -9.74
CA GLY A 314 27.82 4.31 -8.33
C GLY A 314 27.40 5.57 -7.57
N ALA A 315 28.12 6.68 -7.73
CA ALA A 315 27.75 7.95 -7.11
C ALA A 315 26.38 8.45 -7.57
N ALA A 316 26.09 8.35 -8.87
CA ALA A 316 24.78 8.70 -9.43
C ALA A 316 23.65 7.82 -8.86
N LEU A 317 23.89 6.51 -8.72
CA LEU A 317 22.95 5.58 -8.12
C LEU A 317 22.74 5.79 -6.62
N MET A 318 23.75 6.27 -5.88
CA MET A 318 23.56 6.64 -4.48
C MET A 318 22.57 7.80 -4.35
N VAL A 319 22.67 8.82 -5.21
CA VAL A 319 21.70 9.93 -5.25
C VAL A 319 20.31 9.42 -5.63
N ALA A 320 20.21 8.58 -6.66
CA ALA A 320 18.94 7.98 -7.09
C ALA A 320 18.31 7.15 -5.97
N GLY A 321 19.08 6.30 -5.29
CA GLY A 321 18.62 5.45 -4.18
C GLY A 321 18.12 6.25 -2.98
N ALA A 322 18.80 7.35 -2.62
CA ALA A 322 18.34 8.25 -1.56
C ALA A 322 16.99 8.89 -1.92
N CYS A 323 16.87 9.42 -3.14
CA CYS A 323 15.66 10.06 -3.63
C CYS A 323 14.49 9.06 -3.76
N TRP A 324 14.77 7.82 -4.18
CA TRP A 324 13.79 6.73 -4.23
C TRP A 324 13.09 6.52 -2.89
N VAL A 325 13.88 6.38 -1.82
CA VAL A 325 13.33 6.15 -0.48
C VAL A 325 12.60 7.37 0.03
N LEU A 326 13.14 8.58 -0.17
CA LEU A 326 12.50 9.82 0.26
C LEU A 326 11.11 9.96 -0.36
N ALA A 327 10.98 9.78 -1.68
CA ALA A 327 9.71 9.85 -2.40
C ALA A 327 8.72 8.76 -1.92
N LEU A 328 9.10 7.49 -1.98
CA LEU A 328 8.19 6.39 -1.63
C LEU A 328 7.78 6.39 -0.15
N SER A 329 8.70 6.74 0.75
CA SER A 329 8.38 6.89 2.17
C SER A 329 7.40 8.03 2.39
N LEU A 330 7.53 9.12 1.64
CA LEU A 330 6.65 10.28 1.79
C LEU A 330 5.26 10.02 1.25
N PHE A 331 5.14 9.39 0.07
CA PHE A 331 3.85 8.95 -0.44
C PHE A 331 3.16 7.97 0.51
N ASN A 332 3.90 6.97 1.01
CA ASN A 332 3.34 5.98 1.90
C ASN A 332 2.79 6.63 3.20
N VAL A 333 3.56 7.51 3.84
CA VAL A 333 3.12 8.23 5.03
C VAL A 333 1.94 9.17 4.71
N SER A 334 1.94 9.81 3.54
CA SER A 334 0.83 10.67 3.11
C SER A 334 -0.48 9.92 2.95
N VAL A 335 -0.44 8.72 2.40
CA VAL A 335 -1.63 7.86 2.34
C VAL A 335 -2.07 7.47 3.75
N GLN A 336 -1.15 7.09 4.64
CA GLN A 336 -1.50 6.69 6.01
C GLN A 336 -2.16 7.83 6.81
N LEU A 337 -1.61 9.04 6.73
CA LEU A 337 -2.09 10.19 7.50
C LEU A 337 -3.30 10.88 6.87
N SER A 338 -3.51 10.72 5.55
CA SER A 338 -4.69 11.25 4.85
C SER A 338 -5.86 10.26 4.82
N THR A 339 -5.76 9.14 5.53
CA THR A 339 -6.78 8.09 5.51
C THR A 339 -7.22 7.70 6.93
N PRO A 340 -8.54 7.66 7.21
CA PRO A 340 -9.08 7.17 8.48
C PRO A 340 -8.70 5.71 8.75
N ARG A 341 -8.59 5.35 10.04
CA ARG A 341 -8.17 4.00 10.49
C ARG A 341 -9.00 2.86 9.91
N TRP A 342 -10.29 3.09 9.63
CA TRP A 342 -11.19 2.06 9.10
C TRP A 342 -10.95 1.71 7.63
N VAL A 343 -10.25 2.56 6.87
CA VAL A 343 -9.99 2.38 5.42
C VAL A 343 -8.51 2.48 5.04
N VAL A 344 -7.62 2.81 5.99
CA VAL A 344 -6.17 2.97 5.76
C VAL A 344 -5.53 1.76 5.08
N GLY A 345 -5.88 0.54 5.49
CA GLY A 345 -5.34 -0.69 4.88
C GLY A 345 -5.68 -0.80 3.39
N ARG A 346 -6.90 -0.43 3.01
CA ARG A 346 -7.37 -0.48 1.60
C ARG A 346 -6.75 0.64 0.78
N ALA A 347 -6.65 1.85 1.34
CA ALA A 347 -5.98 2.96 0.69
C ALA A 347 -4.50 2.65 0.43
N LEU A 348 -3.82 1.99 1.38
CA LEU A 348 -2.45 1.49 1.20
C LEU A 348 -2.35 0.44 0.09
N SER A 349 -3.31 -0.48 -0.02
CA SER A 349 -3.35 -1.44 -1.14
C SER A 349 -3.49 -0.72 -2.48
N PHE A 350 -4.44 0.22 -2.62
CA PHE A 350 -4.57 1.01 -3.85
C PHE A 350 -3.31 1.82 -4.18
N TYR A 351 -2.66 2.40 -3.16
CA TYR A 351 -1.37 3.08 -3.32
C TYR A 351 -0.28 2.12 -3.84
N GLN A 352 -0.18 0.92 -3.27
CA GLN A 352 0.76 -0.09 -3.75
C GLN A 352 0.45 -0.49 -5.19
N THR A 353 -0.82 -0.72 -5.54
CA THR A 353 -1.26 -0.98 -6.91
C THR A 353 -0.83 0.17 -7.85
N SER A 354 -1.01 1.43 -7.45
CA SER A 354 -0.59 2.58 -8.26
C SER A 354 0.93 2.64 -8.48
N VAL A 355 1.72 2.48 -7.41
CA VAL A 355 3.19 2.53 -7.51
C VAL A 355 3.75 1.35 -8.29
N PHE A 356 3.39 0.11 -7.92
CA PHE A 356 3.90 -1.08 -8.58
C PHE A 356 3.35 -1.23 -10.00
N GLY A 357 2.13 -0.78 -10.27
CA GLY A 357 1.59 -0.69 -11.62
C GLY A 357 2.34 0.31 -12.48
N GLY A 358 2.68 1.47 -11.92
CA GLY A 358 3.62 2.42 -12.54
C GLY A 358 4.95 1.74 -12.85
N MET A 359 5.56 1.05 -11.87
CA MET A 359 6.84 0.37 -12.07
C MET A 359 6.79 -0.71 -13.15
N ALA A 360 5.75 -1.56 -13.17
CA ALA A 360 5.60 -2.62 -14.15
C ALA A 360 5.40 -2.06 -15.57
N ALA A 361 4.50 -1.08 -15.72
CA ALA A 361 4.28 -0.40 -17.00
C ALA A 361 5.54 0.34 -17.47
N GLY A 362 6.22 1.06 -16.57
CA GLY A 362 7.45 1.76 -16.86
C GLY A 362 8.57 0.81 -17.27
N SER A 363 8.74 -0.31 -16.56
CA SER A 363 9.78 -1.30 -16.90
C SER A 363 9.59 -1.82 -18.33
N TRP A 364 8.36 -2.11 -18.73
CA TRP A 364 8.07 -2.53 -20.10
C TRP A 364 8.34 -1.40 -21.11
N CYS A 365 7.83 -0.19 -20.87
CA CYS A 365 8.02 0.95 -21.78
C CYS A 365 9.49 1.36 -21.95
N TRP A 366 10.26 1.42 -20.87
CA TRP A 366 11.69 1.75 -20.93
C TRP A 366 12.52 0.67 -21.59
N GLY A 367 12.15 -0.61 -21.40
CA GLY A 367 12.73 -1.72 -22.13
C GLY A 367 12.54 -1.61 -23.65
N LEU A 368 11.31 -1.30 -24.09
CA LEU A 368 11.02 -1.08 -25.51
C LEU A 368 11.77 0.14 -26.09
N LEU A 369 11.86 1.22 -25.32
CA LEU A 369 12.62 2.40 -25.75
C LEU A 369 14.13 2.11 -25.82
N ALA A 370 14.65 1.31 -24.90
CA ALA A 370 16.04 0.86 -24.92
C ALA A 370 16.33 -0.04 -26.14
N ASP A 371 15.42 -0.96 -26.48
CA ASP A 371 15.54 -1.77 -27.70
C ASP A 371 15.60 -0.90 -28.97
N ALA A 372 14.82 0.19 -29.01
CA ALA A 372 14.73 1.05 -30.19
C ALA A 372 15.88 2.07 -30.31
N ARG A 373 16.39 2.58 -29.18
CA ARG A 373 17.28 3.75 -29.17
C ARG A 373 18.52 3.64 -28.26
N GLY A 374 18.65 2.54 -27.53
CA GLY A 374 19.71 2.32 -26.56
C GLY A 374 19.31 2.66 -25.11
N PRO A 375 19.97 2.04 -24.12
CA PRO A 375 19.67 2.22 -22.70
C PRO A 375 19.96 3.65 -22.20
N ASP A 376 20.96 4.32 -22.77
CA ASP A 376 21.34 5.71 -22.48
C ASP A 376 20.19 6.69 -22.82
N GLN A 377 19.63 6.58 -24.03
CA GLN A 377 18.52 7.44 -24.45
C GLN A 377 17.24 7.15 -23.67
N ALA A 378 17.00 5.88 -23.32
CA ALA A 378 15.88 5.51 -22.47
C ALA A 378 16.00 6.11 -21.06
N LEU A 379 17.19 6.10 -20.46
CA LEU A 379 17.46 6.76 -19.18
C LEU A 379 17.29 8.28 -19.27
N LEU A 380 17.78 8.93 -20.33
CA LEU A 380 17.59 10.37 -20.53
C LEU A 380 16.12 10.75 -20.69
N ALA A 381 15.35 9.96 -21.43
CA ALA A 381 13.90 10.16 -21.55
C ALA A 381 13.19 9.98 -20.19
N ALA A 382 13.59 8.99 -19.39
CA ALA A 382 13.08 8.81 -18.03
C ALA A 382 13.46 9.97 -17.09
N SER A 383 14.68 10.50 -17.21
CA SER A 383 15.13 11.70 -16.49
C SER A 383 14.28 12.92 -16.86
N ALA A 384 14.02 13.14 -18.15
CA ALA A 384 13.13 14.21 -18.61
C ALA A 384 11.71 14.05 -18.04
N LEU A 385 11.16 12.83 -18.01
CA LEU A 385 9.84 12.57 -17.41
C LEU A 385 9.81 12.83 -15.90
N LEU A 386 10.90 12.54 -15.19
CA LEU A 386 11.04 12.88 -13.77
C LEU A 386 11.08 14.40 -13.54
N LEU A 387 11.77 15.15 -14.41
CA LEU A 387 11.77 16.62 -14.35
C LEU A 387 10.36 17.19 -14.62
N LEU A 388 9.62 16.61 -15.56
CA LEU A 388 8.21 16.95 -15.78
C LEU A 388 7.35 16.61 -14.56
N GLY A 389 7.61 15.47 -13.90
CA GLY A 389 6.95 15.09 -12.65
C GLY A 389 7.25 16.04 -11.49
N ALA A 390 8.48 16.57 -11.42
CA ALA A 390 8.84 17.64 -10.49
C ALA A 390 8.05 18.93 -10.79
N ALA A 391 7.95 19.31 -12.06
CA ALA A 391 7.18 20.48 -12.48
C ALA A 391 5.68 20.34 -12.21
N ALA A 392 5.12 19.13 -12.39
CA ALA A 392 3.72 18.82 -12.11
C ALA A 392 3.35 19.05 -10.64
N GLY A 393 4.33 19.02 -9.72
CA GLY A 393 4.13 19.40 -8.31
C GLY A 393 3.59 20.82 -8.11
N ARG A 394 3.82 21.73 -9.07
CA ARG A 394 3.23 23.08 -9.05
C ARG A 394 1.72 23.11 -9.27
N TRP A 395 1.19 22.18 -10.06
CA TRP A 395 -0.24 22.12 -10.39
C TRP A 395 -0.99 21.10 -9.53
N LEU A 396 -0.28 20.08 -9.02
CA LEU A 396 -0.83 19.02 -8.19
C LEU A 396 -0.06 18.91 -6.86
N PRO A 397 -0.10 19.98 -6.02
CA PRO A 397 0.62 19.97 -4.76
C PRO A 397 0.04 18.92 -3.81
N LEU A 398 0.95 18.23 -3.12
CA LEU A 398 0.63 17.33 -2.02
C LEU A 398 0.13 18.16 -0.84
N ALA A 399 -0.87 17.63 -0.15
CA ALA A 399 -1.37 18.23 1.08
C ALA A 399 -0.36 18.03 2.22
N GLU A 400 -0.27 19.03 3.10
CA GLU A 400 0.51 18.93 4.33
C GLU A 400 -0.16 18.02 5.36
N PHE A 401 0.65 17.41 6.22
CA PHE A 401 0.14 16.54 7.28
C PHE A 401 -0.66 17.34 8.31
N GLY A 402 -1.76 16.78 8.80
CA GLY A 402 -2.56 17.40 9.86
C GLY A 402 -3.54 18.48 9.39
N ALA A 403 -3.72 18.68 8.08
CA ALA A 403 -4.74 19.58 7.56
C ALA A 403 -6.18 19.19 7.96
N LEU A 404 -6.41 17.91 8.29
CA LEU A 404 -7.70 17.37 8.73
C LEU A 404 -7.46 16.37 9.88
N ASP A 405 -8.19 16.52 10.99
CA ASP A 405 -8.21 15.52 12.07
C ASP A 405 -9.11 14.34 11.69
N LEU A 406 -8.51 13.29 11.15
CA LEU A 406 -9.21 12.08 10.69
C LEU A 406 -9.42 11.04 11.79
N ASP A 407 -9.14 11.37 13.06
CA ASP A 407 -9.44 10.45 14.16
C ASP A 407 -10.96 10.23 14.31
N PRO A 408 -11.38 9.03 14.76
CA PRO A 408 -12.79 8.74 14.99
C PRO A 408 -13.42 9.74 15.95
N LEU A 409 -14.61 10.25 15.61
CA LEU A 409 -15.34 11.17 16.47
C LEU A 409 -15.75 10.52 17.80
N GLY A 410 -16.05 9.21 17.79
CA GLY A 410 -16.32 8.42 18.99
C GLY A 410 -17.59 8.81 19.79
N ARG A 411 -18.41 9.73 19.27
CA ARG A 411 -19.62 10.24 19.94
C ARG A 411 -20.89 9.44 19.59
N PHE A 412 -20.83 8.50 18.65
CA PHE A 412 -22.00 7.73 18.26
C PHE A 412 -22.36 6.71 19.35
N ARG A 413 -23.60 6.79 19.84
CA ARG A 413 -24.23 5.76 20.66
C ARG A 413 -25.31 5.10 19.82
N GLU A 414 -25.30 3.77 19.77
CA GLU A 414 -26.35 3.02 19.08
C GLU A 414 -27.70 3.40 19.71
N PRO A 415 -28.70 3.81 18.91
CA PRO A 415 -30.01 4.14 19.45
C PRO A 415 -30.70 2.87 19.96
N GLU A 416 -31.42 2.96 21.07
CA GLU A 416 -32.26 1.87 21.55
C GLU A 416 -33.42 1.66 20.58
N LEU A 417 -33.32 0.61 19.78
CA LEU A 417 -34.38 0.23 18.85
C LEU A 417 -35.40 -0.66 19.55
N ARG A 418 -36.68 -0.34 19.35
CA ARG A 418 -37.81 -1.20 19.74
C ARG A 418 -38.06 -2.36 18.78
N LEU A 419 -37.46 -2.35 17.58
CA LEU A 419 -37.53 -3.46 16.63
C LEU A 419 -36.34 -4.40 16.82
N ASP A 420 -36.56 -5.71 16.75
CA ASP A 420 -35.50 -6.71 16.79
C ASP A 420 -34.81 -6.84 15.41
N LEU A 421 -33.89 -5.91 15.14
CA LEU A 421 -33.12 -5.93 13.90
C LEU A 421 -31.96 -6.92 13.99
N ARG A 422 -31.88 -7.82 13.02
CA ARG A 422 -30.64 -8.55 12.73
C ARG A 422 -29.67 -7.62 12.03
N GLY A 423 -28.37 -7.86 12.16
CA GLY A 423 -27.36 -6.99 11.52
C GLY A 423 -27.49 -6.86 9.99
N ARG A 424 -28.09 -7.85 9.32
CA ARG A 424 -28.38 -7.86 7.88
C ARG A 424 -29.70 -7.19 7.48
N SER A 425 -30.51 -6.74 8.43
CA SER A 425 -31.81 -6.10 8.16
C SER A 425 -31.61 -4.75 7.44
N GLY A 426 -32.37 -4.51 6.39
CA GLY A 426 -32.33 -3.29 5.58
C GLY A 426 -33.12 -3.46 4.28
N PRO A 427 -33.16 -2.45 3.40
CA PRO A 427 -32.44 -1.18 3.47
C PRO A 427 -32.89 -0.28 4.63
N ILE A 428 -31.99 0.56 5.13
CA ILE A 428 -32.31 1.56 6.15
C ILE A 428 -32.30 2.94 5.49
N MET A 429 -33.43 3.63 5.52
CA MET A 429 -33.57 5.02 5.12
C MET A 429 -33.41 5.91 6.35
N VAL A 430 -32.61 6.96 6.22
CA VAL A 430 -32.39 7.95 7.26
C VAL A 430 -32.85 9.30 6.74
N MET A 431 -33.67 9.98 7.53
CA MET A 431 -34.09 11.35 7.24
C MET A 431 -33.67 12.27 8.38
N VAL A 432 -33.16 13.46 8.06
CA VAL A 432 -32.78 14.47 9.04
C VAL A 432 -33.46 15.78 8.68
N ASP A 433 -34.29 16.28 9.58
CA ASP A 433 -35.07 17.50 9.35
C ASP A 433 -34.36 18.73 9.90
N TYR A 434 -34.28 19.77 9.09
CA TYR A 434 -33.71 21.06 9.40
C TYR A 434 -34.75 22.15 9.16
N ARG A 435 -34.85 23.12 10.09
CA ARG A 435 -35.57 24.38 9.89
C ARG A 435 -34.55 25.49 9.66
N ILE A 436 -34.56 26.10 8.48
CA ILE A 436 -33.56 27.06 8.01
C ILE A 436 -34.26 28.34 7.58
N ALA A 437 -33.79 29.49 8.04
CA ALA A 437 -34.35 30.77 7.64
C ALA A 437 -34.03 31.10 6.17
N PRO A 438 -34.90 31.85 5.48
CA PRO A 438 -34.68 32.21 4.07
C PRO A 438 -33.33 32.89 3.82
N GLU A 439 -32.90 33.77 4.72
CA GLU A 439 -31.61 34.50 4.67
C GLU A 439 -30.37 33.59 4.79
N ASP A 440 -30.51 32.43 5.42
CA ASP A 440 -29.42 31.48 5.66
C ASP A 440 -29.34 30.38 4.58
N THR A 441 -30.24 30.42 3.59
CA THR A 441 -30.40 29.35 2.59
C THR A 441 -29.11 29.07 1.81
N ASP A 442 -28.40 30.11 1.36
CA ASP A 442 -27.17 29.92 0.57
C ASP A 442 -26.05 29.27 1.39
N ALA A 443 -25.88 29.71 2.65
CA ALA A 443 -24.92 29.12 3.58
C ALA A 443 -25.29 27.66 3.90
N PHE A 444 -26.58 27.37 4.08
CA PHE A 444 -27.08 26.01 4.30
C PHE A 444 -26.83 25.11 3.09
N LEU A 445 -27.12 25.57 1.87
CA LEU A 445 -26.88 24.80 0.66
C LEU A 445 -25.38 24.52 0.46
N ALA A 446 -24.51 25.50 0.72
CA ALA A 446 -23.06 25.29 0.70
C ALA A 446 -22.61 24.23 1.73
N ALA A 447 -23.12 24.30 2.96
CA ALA A 447 -22.85 23.29 3.99
C ALA A 447 -23.38 21.90 3.59
N MET A 448 -24.57 21.83 2.98
CA MET A 448 -25.17 20.58 2.51
C MET A 448 -24.42 19.96 1.33
N GLN A 449 -23.77 20.75 0.46
CA GLN A 449 -22.87 20.23 -0.56
C GLN A 449 -21.65 19.51 0.04
N ILE A 450 -21.09 20.04 1.13
CA ILE A 450 -20.02 19.38 1.88
C ILE A 450 -20.57 18.13 2.55
N ARG A 451 -21.72 18.23 3.23
CA ARG A 451 -22.37 17.12 3.92
C ARG A 451 -22.67 15.95 2.99
N ARG A 452 -23.21 16.21 1.80
CA ARG A 452 -23.47 15.21 0.76
C ARG A 452 -22.23 14.40 0.44
N ARG A 453 -21.08 15.06 0.24
CA ARG A 453 -19.81 14.39 -0.07
C ARG A 453 -19.38 13.47 1.07
N VAL A 454 -19.46 13.94 2.32
CA VAL A 454 -19.15 13.13 3.52
C VAL A 454 -20.07 11.91 3.61
N ARG A 455 -21.39 12.09 3.41
CA ARG A 455 -22.36 10.98 3.45
C ARG A 455 -22.05 9.87 2.47
N ILE A 456 -21.85 10.25 1.20
CA ILE A 456 -21.62 9.29 0.12
C ILE A 456 -20.28 8.57 0.31
N ARG A 457 -19.23 9.31 0.72
CA ARG A 457 -17.90 8.77 1.04
C ARG A 457 -17.97 7.64 2.06
N ASP A 458 -18.75 7.82 3.13
CA ASP A 458 -18.76 6.90 4.28
C ASP A 458 -19.70 5.70 4.12
N GLY A 459 -20.58 5.69 3.12
CA GLY A 459 -21.56 4.60 3.00
C GLY A 459 -22.78 4.91 2.18
N ALA A 460 -23.30 6.12 2.31
CA ALA A 460 -24.66 6.45 1.91
C ALA A 460 -24.89 6.32 0.40
N ARG A 461 -26.11 5.91 0.04
CA ARG A 461 -26.64 5.80 -1.32
C ARG A 461 -27.92 6.65 -1.41
N GLN A 462 -28.33 6.99 -2.64
CA GLN A 462 -29.58 7.72 -2.90
C GLN A 462 -29.74 8.94 -1.97
N TRP A 463 -28.68 9.75 -1.85
CA TRP A 463 -28.76 10.97 -1.06
C TRP A 463 -29.60 12.00 -1.81
N ALA A 464 -30.53 12.63 -1.10
CA ALA A 464 -31.36 13.73 -1.58
C ALA A 464 -31.48 14.81 -0.50
N LEU A 465 -31.64 16.05 -0.96
CA LEU A 465 -32.05 17.17 -0.12
C LEU A 465 -33.41 17.63 -0.63
N LEU A 466 -34.40 17.56 0.24
CA LEU A 466 -35.78 17.89 -0.03
C LEU A 466 -36.09 19.24 0.63
N ARG A 467 -36.88 20.06 -0.05
CA ARG A 467 -37.49 21.27 0.52
C ARG A 467 -38.99 21.05 0.54
N ASP A 468 -39.61 21.34 1.68
CA ASP A 468 -41.06 21.26 1.78
C ASP A 468 -41.69 22.39 0.95
N LEU A 469 -42.75 22.05 0.21
CA LEU A 469 -43.47 22.99 -0.66
C LEU A 469 -44.51 23.79 0.12
N GLU A 470 -44.99 23.25 1.25
CA GLU A 470 -45.98 23.89 2.12
C GLU A 470 -45.30 24.70 3.24
N ASP A 471 -44.14 24.26 3.74
CA ASP A 471 -43.28 25.02 4.67
C ASP A 471 -41.88 25.26 4.07
N PRO A 472 -41.63 26.34 3.32
CA PRO A 472 -40.35 26.58 2.65
C PRO A 472 -39.13 26.73 3.58
N GLU A 473 -39.32 26.88 4.90
CA GLU A 473 -38.24 26.86 5.88
C GLU A 473 -37.82 25.44 6.28
N SER A 474 -38.64 24.44 5.95
CA SER A 474 -38.41 23.03 6.28
C SER A 474 -37.64 22.32 5.16
N TRP A 475 -36.52 21.72 5.55
CA TRP A 475 -35.62 20.97 4.68
C TRP A 475 -35.34 19.59 5.26
N THR A 476 -35.34 18.56 4.43
CA THR A 476 -35.04 17.19 4.86
C THR A 476 -33.87 16.61 4.07
N GLU A 477 -32.81 16.21 4.77
CA GLU A 477 -31.76 15.34 4.22
C GLU A 477 -32.26 13.90 4.22
N SER A 478 -32.30 13.21 3.09
CA SER A 478 -32.64 11.78 3.00
C SER A 478 -31.48 10.99 2.40
N TYR A 479 -31.20 9.80 2.95
CA TYR A 479 -30.22 8.86 2.37
C TYR A 479 -30.47 7.41 2.81
N HIS A 480 -29.94 6.48 2.01
CA HIS A 480 -30.10 5.04 2.24
C HIS A 480 -28.77 4.37 2.60
N VAL A 481 -28.83 3.36 3.46
CA VAL A 481 -27.74 2.42 3.71
C VAL A 481 -28.24 0.98 3.59
N PRO A 482 -27.43 0.03 3.10
CA PRO A 482 -27.94 -1.29 2.72
C PRO A 482 -28.45 -2.14 3.89
N THR A 483 -27.82 -2.04 5.05
CA THR A 483 -28.14 -2.84 6.24
C THR A 483 -28.00 -2.05 7.52
N TRP A 484 -28.54 -2.56 8.63
CA TRP A 484 -28.37 -2.01 9.97
C TRP A 484 -26.90 -1.96 10.37
N VAL A 485 -26.11 -3.01 10.08
CA VAL A 485 -24.66 -2.99 10.32
C VAL A 485 -23.96 -1.91 9.49
N ASP A 486 -24.40 -1.67 8.25
CA ASP A 486 -23.87 -0.58 7.44
C ASP A 486 -24.27 0.79 7.98
N TYR A 487 -25.45 0.93 8.60
CA TYR A 487 -25.83 2.14 9.34
C TYR A 487 -24.91 2.39 10.53
N LEU A 488 -24.66 1.37 11.36
CA LEU A 488 -23.75 1.48 12.51
C LEU A 488 -22.34 1.88 12.04
N ARG A 489 -21.79 1.15 11.06
CA ARG A 489 -20.50 1.45 10.45
C ARG A 489 -20.47 2.87 9.88
N HIS A 490 -21.49 3.30 9.15
CA HIS A 490 -21.57 4.64 8.58
C HIS A 490 -21.42 5.74 9.64
N ASN A 491 -21.99 5.54 10.84
CA ASN A 491 -21.87 6.51 11.92
C ASN A 491 -20.58 6.38 12.73
N GLU A 492 -20.02 5.18 12.88
CA GLU A 492 -18.70 4.95 13.50
C GLU A 492 -17.54 5.49 12.65
N ARG A 493 -17.72 5.55 11.32
CA ARG A 493 -16.71 6.03 10.36
C ARG A 493 -16.50 7.55 10.37
N ARG A 494 -17.36 8.31 11.06
CA ARG A 494 -17.28 9.78 11.13
C ARG A 494 -16.00 10.23 11.82
N THR A 495 -15.32 11.18 11.20
CA THR A 495 -14.08 11.76 11.72
C THR A 495 -14.34 13.10 12.39
N LYS A 496 -13.38 13.59 13.20
CA LYS A 496 -13.47 14.94 13.78
C LYS A 496 -13.44 16.03 12.72
N ALA A 497 -12.71 15.86 11.62
CA ALA A 497 -12.73 16.77 10.48
C ALA A 497 -14.13 16.91 9.83
N ASP A 498 -14.99 15.91 9.97
CA ASP A 498 -16.37 16.00 9.47
C ASP A 498 -17.29 16.78 10.43
N LEU A 499 -16.83 17.08 11.66
CA LEU A 499 -17.62 17.75 12.70
C LEU A 499 -17.90 19.22 12.33
N ASP A 500 -16.93 19.93 11.76
CA ASP A 500 -17.06 21.35 11.42
C ASP A 500 -18.28 21.59 10.51
N SER A 501 -18.45 20.74 9.49
CA SER A 501 -19.62 20.80 8.60
C SER A 501 -20.94 20.55 9.32
N TYR A 502 -20.92 19.72 10.37
CA TYR A 502 -22.10 19.41 11.16
C TYR A 502 -22.42 20.53 12.16
N GLU A 503 -21.42 21.16 12.76
CA GLU A 503 -21.59 22.30 13.66
C GLU A 503 -22.14 23.52 12.93
N VAL A 504 -21.68 23.78 11.70
CA VAL A 504 -22.29 24.81 10.83
C VAL A 504 -23.78 24.52 10.58
N LEU A 505 -24.13 23.27 10.24
CA LEU A 505 -25.53 22.88 10.02
C LEU A 505 -26.38 23.02 11.29
N LEU A 506 -25.80 22.75 12.47
CA LEU A 506 -26.49 22.95 13.75
C LEU A 506 -26.68 24.44 14.06
N ALA A 507 -25.71 25.29 13.74
CA ALA A 507 -25.80 26.73 13.97
C ALA A 507 -26.86 27.40 13.07
N LEU A 508 -27.04 26.90 11.85
CA LEU A 508 -28.06 27.39 10.92
C LEU A 508 -29.48 26.87 11.23
N HIS A 509 -29.60 25.85 12.08
CA HIS A 509 -30.89 25.27 12.45
C HIS A 509 -31.62 26.13 13.48
N ARG A 510 -32.83 26.60 13.15
CA ARG A 510 -33.66 27.44 14.04
C ARG A 510 -34.79 26.68 14.77
N GLY A 511 -34.79 25.35 14.71
CA GLY A 511 -35.76 24.54 15.44
C GLY A 511 -35.54 24.60 16.97
N PRO A 512 -36.59 24.35 17.76
CA PRO A 512 -36.51 24.40 19.23
C PRO A 512 -35.66 23.25 19.82
N GLU A 513 -35.48 22.17 19.07
CA GLU A 513 -34.68 21.01 19.42
C GLU A 513 -33.56 20.78 18.40
N ARG A 514 -32.66 19.84 18.67
CA ARG A 514 -31.68 19.41 17.67
C ARG A 514 -32.39 18.78 16.45
N PRO A 515 -31.78 18.84 15.25
CA PRO A 515 -32.33 18.22 14.05
C PRO A 515 -32.80 16.79 14.30
N ARG A 516 -34.07 16.54 14.04
CA ARG A 516 -34.70 15.23 14.31
C ARG A 516 -34.19 14.22 13.29
N VAL A 517 -33.72 13.07 13.78
CA VAL A 517 -33.21 11.98 12.93
C VAL A 517 -34.20 10.83 12.92
N HIS A 518 -34.86 10.61 11.79
CA HIS A 518 -35.71 9.46 11.53
C HIS A 518 -34.89 8.30 10.98
N ARG A 519 -35.13 7.09 11.50
CA ARG A 519 -34.48 5.85 11.06
C ARG A 519 -35.58 4.89 10.68
N LEU A 520 -35.70 4.63 9.39
CA LEU A 520 -36.79 3.86 8.81
C LEU A 520 -36.20 2.64 8.15
N ILE A 521 -36.86 1.49 8.29
CA ILE A 521 -36.55 0.31 7.48
C ILE A 521 -37.45 0.34 6.25
N GLU A 522 -36.83 0.30 5.08
CA GLU A 522 -37.55 0.34 3.81
C GLU A 522 -38.15 -1.04 3.52
N ARG A 523 -39.43 -1.07 3.15
CA ARG A 523 -40.10 -2.26 2.62
C ARG A 523 -40.44 -2.03 1.17
N GLN A 524 -39.73 -2.72 0.28
CA GLN A 524 -39.97 -2.66 -1.17
C GLN A 524 -41.20 -3.47 -1.58
N THR A 525 -41.58 -4.45 -0.76
CA THR A 525 -42.83 -5.21 -0.89
C THR A 525 -43.58 -5.18 0.45
N VAL A 526 -44.90 -5.23 0.40
CA VAL A 526 -45.77 -5.26 1.59
C VAL A 526 -46.29 -6.69 1.77
N PRO A 527 -45.57 -7.58 2.49
CA PRO A 527 -46.04 -8.93 2.73
C PRO A 527 -47.19 -8.94 3.74
N LEU A 528 -48.16 -9.84 3.54
CA LEU A 528 -49.34 -9.99 4.43
C LEU A 528 -49.00 -10.67 5.77
N TYR A 529 -47.88 -11.39 5.82
CA TYR A 529 -47.36 -12.08 7.00
C TYR A 529 -45.83 -11.95 6.96
N ASP A 530 -45.16 -11.82 8.12
CA ASP A 530 -43.72 -11.49 8.32
C ASP A 530 -43.44 -10.01 8.71
N ASP A 531 -44.14 -9.53 9.75
CA ASP A 531 -43.76 -8.28 10.41
C ASP A 531 -42.60 -8.53 11.41
N MET A 532 -41.69 -7.56 11.54
CA MET A 532 -40.55 -7.71 12.44
C MET A 532 -41.01 -7.59 13.89
N ALA A 533 -40.60 -8.54 14.73
CA ALA A 533 -40.95 -8.55 16.14
C ALA A 533 -40.43 -7.29 16.86
N LEU A 534 -41.27 -6.73 17.72
CA LEU A 534 -40.85 -5.74 18.71
C LEU A 534 -39.99 -6.44 19.77
N LYS A 535 -38.92 -5.78 20.21
CA LYS A 535 -38.17 -6.21 21.38
C LYS A 535 -39.07 -6.17 22.61
N PRO A 536 -38.94 -7.14 23.53
CA PRO A 536 -39.62 -7.06 24.82
C PRO A 536 -39.22 -5.76 25.54
N PRO A 537 -40.13 -5.16 26.33
CA PRO A 537 -39.81 -3.99 27.14
C PRO A 537 -38.61 -4.29 28.06
N PRO A 538 -37.73 -3.33 28.33
CA PRO A 538 -36.60 -3.55 29.23
C PRO A 538 -37.13 -3.97 30.61
N ASP A 539 -36.61 -5.07 31.15
CA ASP A 539 -36.92 -5.52 32.52
C ASP A 539 -36.52 -4.41 33.49
N ILE A 540 -37.50 -3.80 34.16
CA ILE A 540 -37.32 -2.67 35.09
C ILE A 540 -36.83 -3.15 36.47
N HIS A 541 -36.23 -4.34 36.53
CA HIS A 541 -35.69 -4.94 37.74
C HIS A 541 -34.21 -5.20 37.56
N HIS A 542 -33.37 -4.16 37.66
CA HIS A 542 -32.00 -4.24 38.16
C HIS A 542 -31.44 -2.85 38.52
#